data_AF-A0A838F3I5-F1
#
_entry.id   AF-A0A838F3I5-F1
#
_cell.length_a   1.000
_cell.length_b   1.000
_cell.length_c   1.000
_cell.angle_alpha   90.00
_cell.angle_beta   90.00
_cell.angle_gamma   90.00
#
_symmetry.space_group_name_H-M   'P 1'
#
loop_
_entity.id
_entity.type
_entity.pdbx_description
1 polymer ?
#
loop_
_entity_poly.entity_id
_entity_poly.type
_entity_poly.pdbx_seq_one_letter_code
_entity_poly.pdbx_strand_id
1 'polypeptide(L)'
;MNNDANPDLGLNRTGTKMSPVDSVKTTQGAKDLTNPTPGDCSAIAENRILYIKEADGLGSIPLPTTLRGAAEALQEQVMMGNHAMMDKLGERLAFERSGTRLYEALITKYHSSDHKERLPELARMEQFYLEELKHFQLVAEVITKIGGDPTSLTPAADISGIAAAGWFQVVTDPRTTFLQSLEIILQAELVDNAGWELLIELAERNGMGELAIQFQQSLDEESFHLLTVKQWVQELTLNDEIISPEQNYVEFDMDSLIKH
;
A
#
# COMPACT_ATOMS: atom_id res chain seq x y z
N MET A 1 30.11 31.34 5.68
CA MET A 1 30.66 30.57 4.55
C MET A 1 31.45 29.42 5.12
N ASN A 2 31.25 28.25 4.54
CA ASN A 2 31.75 26.91 4.90
C ASN A 2 30.99 26.24 6.04
N ASN A 3 29.88 25.59 5.65
CA ASN A 3 29.38 24.43 6.37
C ASN A 3 29.36 23.28 5.35
N ASP A 4 30.53 22.68 5.13
CA ASP A 4 30.69 21.49 4.30
C ASP A 4 30.16 20.28 5.09
N ALA A 5 28.84 20.19 5.22
CA ALA A 5 28.20 18.96 5.67
C ALA A 5 28.29 17.96 4.52
N ASN A 6 29.35 17.13 4.55
CA ASN A 6 29.49 16.03 3.64
C ASN A 6 28.38 15.01 3.96
N PRO A 7 27.51 14.66 3.00
CA PRO A 7 26.58 13.55 3.17
C PRO A 7 27.28 12.28 3.61
N ASP A 8 26.86 11.67 4.71
CA ASP A 8 27.34 10.35 5.10
C ASP A 8 26.75 9.30 4.14
N LEU A 9 27.42 9.16 3.00
CA LEU A 9 27.17 8.10 2.03
C LEU A 9 27.46 6.78 2.73
N GLY A 10 26.40 6.10 3.19
CA GLY A 10 26.51 4.78 3.79
C GLY A 10 27.32 3.81 2.92
N LEU A 11 27.95 2.82 3.55
CA LEU A 11 28.78 1.81 2.88
C LEU A 11 27.92 0.85 2.04
N ASN A 12 27.43 1.30 0.88
CA ASN A 12 26.81 0.42 -0.09
C ASN A 12 27.87 -0.58 -0.60
N ARG A 13 27.72 -1.86 -0.24
CA ARG A 13 28.66 -2.92 -0.63
C ARG A 13 28.32 -3.57 -1.98
N THR A 14 27.28 -3.07 -2.64
CA THR A 14 26.81 -3.58 -3.94
C THR A 14 27.43 -2.80 -5.09
N GLY A 15 27.48 -3.41 -6.27
CA GLY A 15 28.11 -2.86 -7.47
C GLY A 15 29.54 -3.35 -7.67
N THR A 16 29.88 -3.70 -8.91
CA THR A 16 31.21 -4.27 -9.26
C THR A 16 32.38 -3.32 -8.98
N LYS A 17 32.10 -2.01 -8.92
CA LYS A 17 33.08 -0.97 -8.56
C LYS A 17 33.48 -1.01 -7.09
N MET A 18 32.66 -1.58 -6.21
CA MET A 18 32.95 -1.68 -4.76
C MET A 18 33.87 -2.86 -4.41
N SER A 19 34.03 -3.85 -5.32
CA SER A 19 35.07 -4.88 -5.23
C SER A 19 35.61 -5.30 -6.61
N PRO A 20 36.63 -4.59 -7.12
CA PRO A 20 37.26 -4.90 -8.42
C PRO A 20 37.90 -6.29 -8.45
N VAL A 21 38.45 -6.77 -7.33
CA VAL A 21 39.10 -8.09 -7.26
C VAL A 21 38.08 -9.22 -7.31
N ASP A 22 36.98 -9.11 -6.55
CA ASP A 22 35.96 -10.16 -6.54
C ASP A 22 35.16 -10.15 -7.83
N SER A 23 34.95 -8.99 -8.46
CA SER A 23 34.28 -8.93 -9.77
C SER A 23 35.08 -9.62 -10.89
N VAL A 24 36.42 -9.57 -10.85
CA VAL A 24 37.28 -10.36 -11.77
C VAL A 24 37.11 -11.85 -11.51
N LYS A 25 37.10 -12.29 -10.25
CA LYS A 25 36.88 -13.70 -9.89
C LYS A 25 35.49 -14.19 -10.27
N THR A 26 34.44 -13.39 -10.07
CA THR A 26 33.06 -13.70 -10.49
C THR A 26 32.96 -13.80 -12.00
N THR A 27 33.57 -12.87 -12.74
CA THR A 27 33.58 -12.90 -14.21
C THR A 27 34.36 -14.10 -14.73
N GLN A 28 35.49 -14.44 -14.10
CA GLN A 28 36.28 -15.60 -14.48
C GLN A 28 35.56 -16.90 -14.13
N GLY A 29 34.96 -17.02 -12.94
CA GLY A 29 34.12 -18.16 -12.55
C GLY A 29 32.93 -18.35 -13.49
N ALA A 30 32.28 -17.27 -13.93
CA ALA A 30 31.21 -17.34 -14.93
C ALA A 30 31.71 -17.85 -16.29
N LYS A 31 32.94 -17.51 -16.69
CA LYS A 31 33.59 -18.05 -17.90
C LYS A 31 34.01 -19.51 -17.72
N ASP A 32 34.54 -19.86 -16.57
CA ASP A 32 35.03 -21.20 -16.23
C ASP A 32 33.88 -22.21 -16.05
N LEU A 33 32.70 -21.74 -15.65
CA LEU A 33 31.47 -22.54 -15.51
C LEU A 33 30.73 -22.74 -16.85
N THR A 34 31.35 -22.50 -18.02
CA THR A 34 30.62 -22.55 -19.30
C THR A 34 30.36 -23.96 -19.82
N ASN A 35 29.13 -24.44 -19.55
CA ASN A 35 28.14 -24.85 -20.54
C ASN A 35 26.73 -24.60 -19.94
N PRO A 36 26.34 -23.33 -19.68
CA PRO A 36 24.95 -23.07 -19.29
C PRO A 36 24.05 -23.50 -20.44
N THR A 37 23.14 -24.44 -20.18
CA THR A 37 22.05 -24.71 -21.12
C THR A 37 21.29 -23.40 -21.30
N PRO A 38 21.13 -22.87 -22.53
CA PRO A 38 20.30 -21.70 -22.74
C PRO A 38 18.89 -21.99 -22.21
N GLY A 39 18.51 -21.32 -21.14
CA GLY A 39 17.14 -21.33 -20.61
C GLY A 39 16.43 -20.08 -21.11
N ASP A 40 15.24 -20.24 -21.68
CA ASP A 40 14.39 -19.16 -22.18
C ASP A 40 13.27 -18.79 -21.18
N CYS A 41 13.36 -19.31 -19.94
CA CYS A 41 12.33 -19.23 -18.91
C CYS A 41 11.00 -19.93 -19.27
N SER A 42 10.91 -20.68 -20.38
CA SER A 42 9.68 -21.34 -20.81
C SER A 42 9.16 -22.33 -19.77
N ALA A 43 10.03 -23.11 -19.15
CA ALA A 43 9.63 -24.04 -18.08
C ALA A 43 9.07 -23.32 -16.82
N ILE A 44 9.56 -22.12 -16.50
CA ILE A 44 9.01 -21.32 -15.39
C ILE A 44 7.64 -20.76 -15.79
N ALA A 45 7.50 -20.31 -17.03
CA ALA A 45 6.22 -19.84 -17.57
C ALA A 45 5.17 -20.97 -17.61
N GLU A 46 5.55 -22.17 -18.04
CA GLU A 46 4.69 -23.36 -18.03
C GLU A 46 4.22 -23.72 -16.62
N ASN A 47 5.12 -23.69 -15.63
CA ASN A 47 4.74 -23.90 -14.24
C ASN A 47 3.77 -22.81 -13.74
N ARG A 48 4.01 -21.53 -14.06
CA ARG A 48 3.06 -20.45 -13.73
C ARG A 48 1.70 -20.67 -14.37
N ILE A 49 1.65 -21.11 -15.63
CA ILE A 49 0.40 -21.45 -16.33
C ILE A 49 -0.33 -22.58 -15.60
N LEU A 50 0.38 -23.62 -15.15
CA LEU A 50 -0.21 -24.72 -14.40
C LEU A 50 -0.83 -24.22 -13.10
N TYR A 51 -0.06 -23.48 -12.28
CA TYR A 51 -0.56 -22.90 -11.03
C TYR A 51 -1.75 -21.97 -11.24
N ILE A 52 -1.76 -21.15 -12.30
CA ILE A 52 -2.90 -20.28 -12.62
C ILE A 52 -4.15 -21.10 -12.98
N LYS A 53 -3.99 -22.20 -13.72
CA LYS A 53 -5.12 -23.07 -14.11
C LYS A 53 -5.69 -23.88 -12.95
N GLU A 54 -4.85 -24.23 -11.98
CA GLU A 54 -5.22 -25.05 -10.83
C GLU A 54 -5.65 -24.21 -9.62
N ALA A 55 -5.41 -22.90 -9.62
CA ALA A 55 -5.77 -22.03 -8.51
C ALA A 55 -7.29 -21.92 -8.33
N ASP A 56 -7.73 -22.00 -7.08
CA ASP A 56 -9.09 -21.63 -6.70
C ASP A 56 -9.34 -20.12 -6.89
N GLY A 57 -10.61 -19.74 -6.99
CA GLY A 57 -11.01 -18.33 -7.04
C GLY A 57 -10.71 -17.59 -5.73
N LEU A 58 -10.45 -16.29 -5.83
CA LEU A 58 -10.27 -15.42 -4.66
C LEU A 58 -11.63 -14.97 -4.13
N GLY A 59 -11.81 -15.03 -2.81
CA GLY A 59 -13.06 -14.62 -2.14
C GLY A 59 -14.35 -15.21 -2.72
N SER A 60 -15.48 -14.68 -2.26
CA SER A 60 -16.79 -14.92 -2.88
C SER A 60 -17.80 -13.84 -2.47
N ILE A 61 -18.79 -13.56 -3.31
CA ILE A 61 -19.91 -12.67 -2.96
C ILE A 61 -21.08 -13.55 -2.49
N PRO A 62 -21.54 -13.44 -1.24
CA PRO A 62 -22.65 -14.27 -0.77
C PRO A 62 -23.97 -13.86 -1.43
N LEU A 63 -24.87 -14.83 -1.63
CA LEU A 63 -26.22 -14.57 -2.11
C LEU A 63 -27.01 -13.76 -1.06
N PRO A 64 -27.83 -12.76 -1.48
CA PRO A 64 -28.70 -12.04 -0.57
C PRO A 64 -29.63 -12.99 0.18
N THR A 65 -29.63 -12.95 1.50
CA THR A 65 -30.42 -13.85 2.36
C THR A 65 -31.93 -13.64 2.23
N THR A 66 -32.38 -12.54 1.62
CA THR A 66 -33.78 -12.12 1.50
C THR A 66 -34.54 -12.68 0.30
N LEU A 67 -33.87 -13.30 -0.68
CA LEU A 67 -34.49 -13.74 -1.95
C LEU A 67 -34.61 -15.27 -2.07
N ARG A 68 -35.32 -15.90 -1.14
CA ARG A 68 -35.76 -17.29 -1.30
C ARG A 68 -37.07 -17.34 -2.10
N GLY A 69 -36.96 -17.50 -3.41
CA GLY A 69 -38.07 -17.95 -4.27
C GLY A 69 -38.37 -17.10 -5.50
N ALA A 70 -38.07 -17.67 -6.68
CA ALA A 70 -38.60 -17.36 -8.01
C ALA A 70 -38.19 -16.03 -8.68
N ALA A 71 -37.03 -16.01 -9.38
CA ALA A 71 -36.82 -15.21 -10.62
C ALA A 71 -35.42 -15.37 -11.26
N GLU A 72 -34.92 -16.57 -11.58
CA GLU A 72 -33.50 -16.80 -11.98
C GLU A 72 -32.93 -15.87 -13.09
N ALA A 73 -33.70 -15.46 -14.10
CA ALA A 73 -33.22 -14.57 -15.18
C ALA A 73 -33.28 -13.06 -14.87
N LEU A 74 -34.32 -12.61 -14.14
CA LEU A 74 -34.40 -11.24 -13.61
C LEU A 74 -33.41 -11.05 -12.45
N GLN A 75 -33.18 -12.14 -11.71
CA GLN A 75 -32.14 -12.29 -10.72
C GLN A 75 -30.78 -12.19 -11.41
N GLU A 76 -30.45 -12.95 -12.47
CA GLU A 76 -29.15 -12.80 -13.15
C GLU A 76 -28.85 -11.37 -13.60
N GLN A 77 -29.77 -10.66 -14.23
CA GLN A 77 -29.51 -9.31 -14.76
C GLN A 77 -29.44 -8.22 -13.66
N VAL A 78 -30.33 -8.28 -12.65
CA VAL A 78 -30.28 -7.38 -11.49
C VAL A 78 -29.09 -7.71 -10.58
N MET A 79 -28.76 -9.00 -10.45
CA MET A 79 -27.60 -9.47 -9.70
C MET A 79 -26.31 -9.14 -10.43
N MET A 80 -26.23 -9.12 -11.77
CA MET A 80 -24.99 -8.72 -12.46
C MET A 80 -24.61 -7.27 -12.21
N GLY A 81 -25.59 -6.34 -12.23
CA GLY A 81 -25.37 -4.93 -11.84
C GLY A 81 -25.04 -4.78 -10.35
N ASN A 82 -25.67 -5.59 -9.50
CA ASN A 82 -25.42 -5.60 -8.05
C ASN A 82 -24.15 -6.36 -7.65
N HIS A 83 -23.67 -7.32 -8.44
CA HIS A 83 -22.46 -8.12 -8.14
C HIS A 83 -21.21 -7.27 -8.34
N ALA A 84 -21.10 -6.57 -9.47
CA ALA A 84 -19.97 -5.67 -9.70
C ALA A 84 -19.95 -4.54 -8.65
N MET A 85 -21.11 -3.98 -8.32
CA MET A 85 -21.24 -2.99 -7.25
C MET A 85 -20.82 -3.57 -5.90
N MET A 86 -21.33 -4.73 -5.52
CA MET A 86 -21.01 -5.39 -4.25
C MET A 86 -19.53 -5.76 -4.14
N ASP A 87 -18.93 -6.29 -5.22
CA ASP A 87 -17.50 -6.60 -5.25
C ASP A 87 -16.66 -5.35 -5.05
N LYS A 88 -17.01 -4.25 -5.72
CA LYS A 88 -16.28 -2.98 -5.63
C LYS A 88 -16.51 -2.24 -4.31
N LEU A 89 -17.68 -2.37 -3.70
CA LEU A 89 -17.90 -1.91 -2.33
C LEU A 89 -17.08 -2.74 -1.34
N GLY A 90 -17.00 -4.07 -1.52
CA GLY A 90 -16.14 -4.94 -0.73
C GLY A 90 -14.65 -4.57 -0.86
N GLU A 91 -14.21 -4.31 -2.09
CA GLU A 91 -12.87 -3.79 -2.39
C GLU A 91 -12.59 -2.49 -1.66
N ARG A 92 -13.50 -1.52 -1.76
CA ARG A 92 -13.36 -0.22 -1.11
C ARG A 92 -13.31 -0.37 0.41
N LEU A 93 -14.21 -1.15 1.00
CA LEU A 93 -14.21 -1.39 2.43
C LEU A 93 -12.88 -2.00 2.92
N ALA A 94 -12.32 -2.94 2.17
CA ALA A 94 -11.01 -3.52 2.48
C ALA A 94 -9.87 -2.50 2.31
N PHE A 95 -9.99 -1.60 1.34
CA PHE A 95 -9.05 -0.52 1.08
C PHE A 95 -9.03 0.52 2.21
N GLU A 96 -10.18 1.09 2.59
CA GLU A 96 -10.28 2.09 3.68
C GLU A 96 -9.76 1.51 5.01
N ARG A 97 -10.04 0.23 5.28
CA ARG A 97 -9.48 -0.48 6.45
C ARG A 97 -7.95 -0.58 6.40
N SER A 98 -7.38 -0.59 5.22
CA SER A 98 -5.94 -0.61 5.03
C SER A 98 -5.35 0.80 5.10
N GLY A 99 -6.00 1.80 4.48
CA GLY A 99 -5.63 3.22 4.55
C GLY A 99 -5.53 3.72 5.99
N THR A 100 -6.56 3.46 6.80
CA THR A 100 -6.53 3.74 8.25
C THR A 100 -5.30 3.17 8.97
N ARG A 101 -4.91 1.93 8.67
CA ARG A 101 -3.74 1.28 9.29
C ARG A 101 -2.41 1.81 8.75
N LEU A 102 -2.38 2.23 7.48
CA LEU A 102 -1.20 2.85 6.89
C LEU A 102 -0.94 4.22 7.53
N TYR A 103 -1.98 5.03 7.72
CA TYR A 103 -1.86 6.31 8.44
C TYR A 103 -1.49 6.11 9.92
N GLU A 104 -2.07 5.12 10.61
CA GLU A 104 -1.66 4.77 11.99
C GLU A 104 -0.16 4.43 12.07
N ALA A 105 0.34 3.63 11.11
CA ALA A 105 1.74 3.27 11.04
C ALA A 105 2.66 4.46 10.69
N LEU A 106 2.22 5.35 9.78
CA LEU A 106 2.92 6.59 9.45
C LEU A 106 3.02 7.52 10.66
N ILE A 107 1.92 7.72 11.39
CA ILE A 107 1.87 8.52 12.62
C ILE A 107 2.81 7.93 13.68
N THR A 108 2.81 6.61 13.82
CA THR A 108 3.76 5.92 14.72
C THR A 108 5.22 6.23 14.34
N LYS A 109 5.54 6.25 13.04
CA LYS A 109 6.88 6.60 12.54
C LYS A 109 7.21 8.09 12.74
N TYR A 110 6.22 8.98 12.61
CA TYR A 110 6.38 10.38 12.99
C TYR A 110 6.81 10.49 14.46
N HIS A 111 6.15 9.75 15.36
CA HIS A 111 6.48 9.79 16.78
C HIS A 111 7.88 9.26 17.10
N SER A 112 8.41 8.32 16.34
CA SER A 112 9.78 7.81 16.49
C SER A 112 10.87 8.73 15.90
N SER A 113 10.51 9.78 15.16
CA SER A 113 11.48 10.73 14.62
C SER A 113 11.97 11.71 15.69
N ASP A 114 13.28 11.95 15.70
CA ASP A 114 13.93 12.98 16.51
C ASP A 114 13.79 14.39 15.89
N HIS A 115 13.53 14.47 14.58
CA HIS A 115 13.46 15.71 13.80
C HIS A 115 12.05 16.02 13.30
N LYS A 116 11.08 16.05 14.22
CA LYS A 116 9.65 16.29 13.91
C LYS A 116 9.39 17.65 13.27
N GLU A 117 10.23 18.65 13.57
CA GLU A 117 10.16 19.99 12.99
C GLU A 117 10.41 20.03 11.47
N ARG A 118 10.98 18.96 10.92
CA ARG A 118 11.23 18.79 9.48
C ARG A 118 10.17 17.95 8.77
N LEU A 119 9.22 17.39 9.52
CA LEU A 119 8.19 16.52 8.99
C LEU A 119 6.87 17.28 8.80
N PRO A 120 5.95 16.75 7.97
CA PRO A 120 4.59 17.25 7.88
C PRO A 120 3.88 17.37 9.23
N GLU A 121 2.95 18.32 9.33
CA GLU A 121 2.20 18.57 10.56
C GLU A 121 1.40 17.34 10.98
N LEU A 122 1.61 16.89 12.23
CA LEU A 122 0.90 15.74 12.81
C LEU A 122 -0.61 15.87 12.72
N ALA A 123 -1.16 17.06 13.02
CA ALA A 123 -2.59 17.30 13.01
C ALA A 123 -3.24 17.00 11.66
N ARG A 124 -2.51 17.21 10.54
CA ARG A 124 -3.02 16.88 9.21
C ARG A 124 -3.09 15.37 8.97
N MET A 125 -2.07 14.63 9.42
CA MET A 125 -2.08 13.16 9.32
C MET A 125 -3.15 12.54 10.21
N GLU A 126 -3.37 13.09 11.41
CA GLU A 126 -4.46 12.68 12.30
C GLU A 126 -5.83 12.97 11.69
N GLN A 127 -5.98 14.09 10.97
CA GLN A 127 -7.19 14.38 10.22
C GLN A 127 -7.45 13.32 9.13
N PHE A 128 -6.46 13.04 8.27
CA PHE A 128 -6.59 12.03 7.21
C PHE A 128 -6.95 10.65 7.77
N TYR A 129 -6.28 10.24 8.86
CA TYR A 129 -6.65 9.02 9.59
C TYR A 129 -8.13 8.96 10.03
N LEU A 130 -8.69 10.08 10.49
CA LEU A 130 -10.11 10.13 10.89
C LEU A 130 -11.06 10.14 9.69
N GLU A 131 -10.67 10.78 8.59
CA GLU A 131 -11.44 10.81 7.34
C GLU A 131 -11.52 9.39 6.73
N GLU A 132 -10.41 8.66 6.70
CA GLU A 132 -10.33 7.24 6.30
C GLU A 132 -11.25 6.34 7.16
N LEU A 133 -11.32 6.57 8.48
CA LEU A 133 -12.24 5.84 9.35
C LEU A 133 -13.71 6.14 9.01
N LYS A 134 -14.02 7.39 8.68
CA LYS A 134 -15.36 7.82 8.28
C LYS A 134 -15.73 7.20 6.93
N HIS A 135 -14.80 7.12 5.99
CA HIS A 135 -15.00 6.46 4.70
C HIS A 135 -15.23 4.96 4.84
N PHE A 136 -14.42 4.28 5.66
CA PHE A 136 -14.65 2.89 6.02
C PHE A 136 -16.07 2.66 6.56
N GLN A 137 -16.52 3.52 7.48
CA GLN A 137 -17.87 3.44 8.06
C GLN A 137 -18.95 3.67 7.01
N LEU A 138 -18.79 4.68 6.15
CA LEU A 138 -19.71 4.96 5.05
C LEU A 138 -19.91 3.72 4.16
N VAL A 139 -18.82 3.10 3.70
CA VAL A 139 -18.89 1.94 2.82
C VAL A 139 -19.55 0.75 3.53
N ALA A 140 -19.23 0.51 4.80
CA ALA A 140 -19.83 -0.58 5.58
C ALA A 140 -21.36 -0.41 5.72
N GLU A 141 -21.80 0.82 5.97
CA GLU A 141 -23.22 1.16 6.02
C GLU A 141 -23.90 0.97 4.67
N VAL A 142 -23.25 1.37 3.58
CA VAL A 142 -23.79 1.22 2.23
C VAL A 142 -23.97 -0.26 1.89
N ILE A 143 -22.96 -1.09 2.13
CA ILE A 143 -23.05 -2.55 1.93
C ILE A 143 -24.24 -3.13 2.70
N THR A 144 -24.39 -2.74 3.97
CA THR A 144 -25.51 -3.19 4.82
C THR A 144 -26.86 -2.73 4.26
N LYS A 145 -26.98 -1.46 3.85
CA LYS A 145 -28.22 -0.86 3.31
C LYS A 145 -28.69 -1.54 2.03
N ILE A 146 -27.77 -2.00 1.18
CA ILE A 146 -28.11 -2.74 -0.05
C ILE A 146 -28.27 -4.26 0.18
N GLY A 147 -28.26 -4.72 1.44
CA GLY A 147 -28.51 -6.11 1.84
C GLY A 147 -27.29 -7.03 1.80
N GLY A 148 -26.08 -6.47 1.71
CA GLY A 148 -24.82 -7.19 1.82
C GLY A 148 -24.35 -7.37 3.26
N ASP A 149 -23.29 -8.15 3.41
CA ASP A 149 -22.58 -8.35 4.67
C ASP A 149 -21.18 -7.70 4.56
N PRO A 150 -20.90 -6.60 5.30
CA PRO A 150 -19.62 -5.90 5.23
C PRO A 150 -18.44 -6.73 5.78
N THR A 151 -18.69 -7.90 6.37
CA THR A 151 -17.65 -8.83 6.79
C THR A 151 -17.25 -9.83 5.71
N SER A 152 -17.96 -9.84 4.58
CA SER A 152 -17.68 -10.74 3.46
C SER A 152 -16.38 -10.37 2.76
N LEU A 153 -15.55 -11.39 2.49
CA LEU A 153 -14.37 -11.24 1.65
C LEU A 153 -14.75 -11.51 0.19
N THR A 154 -15.06 -10.44 -0.54
CA THR A 154 -15.31 -10.52 -1.98
C THR A 154 -13.98 -10.73 -2.75
N PRO A 155 -14.02 -11.21 -4.00
CA PRO A 155 -12.81 -11.38 -4.80
C PRO A 155 -11.92 -10.13 -4.87
N ALA A 156 -12.51 -8.95 -5.09
CA ALA A 156 -11.75 -7.71 -5.16
C ALA A 156 -11.27 -7.24 -3.78
N ALA A 157 -12.04 -7.49 -2.71
CA ALA A 157 -11.60 -7.24 -1.33
C ALA A 157 -10.36 -8.05 -0.94
N ASP A 158 -10.28 -9.31 -1.39
CA ASP A 158 -9.13 -10.20 -1.17
C ASP A 158 -7.86 -9.64 -1.82
N ILE A 159 -7.93 -9.34 -3.13
CA ILE A 159 -6.78 -8.79 -3.88
C ILE A 159 -6.33 -7.44 -3.30
N SER A 160 -7.28 -6.56 -2.95
CA SER A 160 -6.97 -5.28 -2.31
C SER A 160 -6.20 -5.47 -1.01
N GLY A 161 -6.63 -6.43 -0.18
CA GLY A 161 -5.90 -6.81 1.04
C GLY A 161 -4.49 -7.35 0.77
N ILE A 162 -4.30 -8.17 -0.25
CA ILE A 162 -2.98 -8.68 -0.64
C ILE A 162 -2.05 -7.54 -1.09
N ALA A 163 -2.55 -6.62 -1.91
CA ALA A 163 -1.79 -5.46 -2.36
C ALA A 163 -1.38 -4.57 -1.17
N ALA A 164 -2.34 -4.26 -0.30
CA ALA A 164 -2.11 -3.46 0.90
C ALA A 164 -1.14 -4.11 1.89
N ALA A 165 -1.08 -5.44 1.96
CA ALA A 165 -0.10 -6.12 2.79
C ALA A 165 1.35 -5.80 2.39
N GLY A 166 1.61 -5.61 1.09
CA GLY A 166 2.92 -5.18 0.59
C GLY A 166 3.26 -3.74 1.02
N TRP A 167 2.30 -2.82 0.95
CA TRP A 167 2.47 -1.46 1.45
C TRP A 167 2.74 -1.43 2.95
N PHE A 168 1.97 -2.20 3.72
CA PHE A 168 2.14 -2.27 5.17
C PHE A 168 3.52 -2.81 5.57
N GLN A 169 4.06 -3.79 4.84
CA GLN A 169 5.42 -4.28 5.05
C GLN A 169 6.47 -3.17 4.91
N VAL A 170 6.31 -2.24 3.97
CA VAL A 170 7.26 -1.13 3.77
C VAL A 170 7.09 -0.06 4.85
N VAL A 171 5.86 0.38 5.13
CA VAL A 171 5.58 1.45 6.10
C VAL A 171 5.98 1.03 7.52
N THR A 172 5.80 -0.25 7.87
CA THR A 172 6.15 -0.77 9.20
C THR A 172 7.58 -1.29 9.33
N ASP A 173 8.35 -1.36 8.24
CA ASP A 173 9.76 -1.73 8.31
C ASP A 173 10.51 -0.68 9.15
N PRO A 174 11.17 -1.06 10.26
CA PRO A 174 11.89 -0.10 11.11
C PRO A 174 13.08 0.54 10.39
N ARG A 175 13.52 -0.02 9.26
CA ARG A 175 14.62 0.50 8.44
C ARG A 175 14.18 1.54 7.41
N THR A 176 12.88 1.67 7.14
CA THR A 176 12.39 2.66 6.18
C THR A 176 12.26 4.03 6.84
N THR A 177 12.61 5.07 6.09
CA THR A 177 12.49 6.46 6.54
C THR A 177 11.04 6.92 6.52
N PHE A 178 10.78 8.08 7.13
CA PHE A 178 9.47 8.72 7.05
C PHE A 178 9.10 9.05 5.59
N LEU A 179 10.04 9.61 4.80
CA LEU A 179 9.83 9.92 3.39
C LEU A 179 9.50 8.65 2.57
N GLN A 180 10.25 7.56 2.75
CA GLN A 180 9.96 6.29 2.07
C GLN A 180 8.58 5.74 2.44
N SER A 181 8.16 5.92 3.69
CA SER A 181 6.81 5.54 4.12
C SER A 181 5.75 6.43 3.47
N LEU A 182 6.02 7.73 3.35
CA LEU A 182 5.13 8.69 2.71
C LEU A 182 4.99 8.46 1.20
N GLU A 183 6.02 7.97 0.52
CA GLU A 183 5.94 7.51 -0.88
C GLU A 183 4.97 6.33 -1.05
N ILE A 184 4.85 5.46 -0.03
CA ILE A 184 3.85 4.38 -0.03
C ILE A 184 2.46 4.92 0.23
N ILE A 185 2.32 5.90 1.13
CA ILE A 185 1.03 6.59 1.34
C ILE A 185 0.59 7.24 0.04
N LEU A 186 1.48 7.94 -0.68
CA LEU A 186 1.17 8.51 -2.00
C LEU A 186 0.67 7.46 -3.01
N GLN A 187 1.22 6.25 -2.98
CA GLN A 187 0.72 5.15 -3.82
C GLN A 187 -0.68 4.72 -3.42
N ALA A 188 -0.97 4.61 -2.13
CA ALA A 188 -2.31 4.31 -1.64
C ALA A 188 -3.30 5.40 -2.07
N GLU A 189 -3.00 6.68 -1.84
CA GLU A 189 -3.83 7.83 -2.22
C GLU A 189 -4.19 7.88 -3.71
N LEU A 190 -3.23 7.54 -4.58
CA LEU A 190 -3.46 7.44 -6.02
C LEU A 190 -4.46 6.33 -6.38
N VAL A 191 -4.35 5.18 -5.71
CA VAL A 191 -5.28 4.06 -5.90
C VAL A 191 -6.64 4.39 -5.29
N ASP A 192 -6.67 5.14 -4.19
CA ASP A 192 -7.89 5.53 -3.50
C ASP A 192 -8.79 6.40 -4.37
N ASN A 193 -8.23 7.48 -4.90
CA ASN A 193 -8.92 8.41 -5.80
C ASN A 193 -9.56 7.66 -6.99
N ALA A 194 -8.80 6.78 -7.64
CA ALA A 194 -9.32 5.98 -8.75
C ALA A 194 -10.44 5.00 -8.32
N GLY A 195 -10.38 4.50 -7.08
CA GLY A 195 -11.42 3.66 -6.49
C GLY A 195 -12.74 4.40 -6.29
N TRP A 196 -12.69 5.62 -5.75
CA TRP A 196 -13.87 6.46 -5.56
C TRP A 196 -14.50 6.89 -6.88
N GLU A 197 -13.70 7.31 -7.86
CA GLU A 197 -14.17 7.65 -9.21
C GLU A 197 -15.00 6.50 -9.82
N LEU A 198 -14.48 5.27 -9.73
CA LEU A 198 -15.18 4.09 -10.25
C LEU A 198 -16.47 3.79 -9.49
N LEU A 199 -16.49 3.96 -8.16
CA LEU A 199 -17.71 3.75 -7.36
C LEU A 199 -18.80 4.78 -7.68
N ILE A 200 -18.43 6.03 -7.96
CA ILE A 200 -19.37 7.07 -8.40
C ILE A 200 -20.00 6.65 -9.72
N GLU A 201 -19.19 6.27 -10.72
CA GLU A 201 -19.71 5.81 -12.01
C GLU A 201 -20.64 4.59 -11.86
N LEU A 202 -20.28 3.63 -10.99
CA LEU A 202 -21.12 2.46 -10.73
C LEU A 202 -22.44 2.85 -10.04
N ALA A 203 -22.40 3.75 -9.06
CA ALA A 203 -23.60 4.23 -8.39
C ALA A 203 -24.55 4.93 -9.38
N GLU A 204 -24.02 5.81 -10.24
CA GLU A 204 -24.81 6.50 -11.27
C GLU A 204 -25.45 5.52 -12.27
N ARG A 205 -24.67 4.57 -12.79
CA ARG A 205 -25.17 3.55 -13.74
C ARG A 205 -26.25 2.66 -13.14
N ASN A 206 -26.23 2.45 -11.83
CA ASN A 206 -27.26 1.71 -11.09
C ASN A 206 -28.43 2.59 -10.61
N GLY A 207 -28.47 3.87 -10.99
CA GLY A 207 -29.54 4.80 -10.60
C GLY A 207 -29.51 5.23 -9.14
N MET A 208 -28.37 5.06 -8.45
CA MET A 208 -28.17 5.39 -7.04
C MET A 208 -27.60 6.81 -6.88
N GLY A 209 -28.31 7.83 -7.39
CA GLY A 209 -27.79 9.20 -7.45
C GLY A 209 -27.44 9.84 -6.10
N GLU A 210 -28.20 9.55 -5.05
CA GLU A 210 -27.87 10.03 -3.69
C GLU A 210 -26.56 9.42 -3.16
N LEU A 211 -26.29 8.15 -3.49
CA LEU A 211 -25.06 7.47 -3.11
C LEU A 211 -23.87 8.02 -3.89
N ALA A 212 -24.04 8.30 -5.20
CA ALA A 212 -23.02 8.94 -6.00
C ALA A 212 -22.60 10.30 -5.42
N ILE A 213 -23.56 11.10 -4.92
CA ILE A 213 -23.26 12.38 -4.24
C ILE A 213 -22.47 12.16 -2.95
N GLN A 214 -22.80 11.13 -2.16
CA GLN A 214 -22.03 10.81 -0.94
C GLN A 214 -20.60 10.38 -1.29
N PHE A 215 -20.42 9.57 -2.32
CA PHE A 215 -19.10 9.16 -2.79
C PHE A 215 -18.30 10.30 -3.39
N GLN A 216 -18.96 11.27 -4.04
CA GLN A 216 -18.28 12.49 -4.50
C GLN A 216 -17.68 13.29 -3.33
N GLN A 217 -18.36 13.34 -2.17
CA GLN A 217 -17.80 13.99 -0.99
C GLN A 217 -16.53 13.29 -0.49
N SER A 218 -16.52 11.94 -0.48
CA SER A 218 -15.32 11.18 -0.17
C SER A 218 -14.21 11.43 -1.20
N LEU A 219 -14.53 11.45 -2.50
CA LEU A 219 -13.54 11.76 -3.54
C LEU A 219 -12.95 13.17 -3.39
N ASP A 220 -13.74 14.16 -2.98
CA ASP A 220 -13.24 15.52 -2.74
C ASP A 220 -12.27 15.56 -1.55
N GLU A 221 -12.55 14.80 -0.48
CA GLU A 221 -11.66 14.58 0.67
C GLU A 221 -10.35 13.88 0.23
N GLU A 222 -10.46 12.77 -0.50
CA GLU A 222 -9.30 12.00 -1.00
C GLU A 222 -8.47 12.75 -2.05
N SER A 223 -9.09 13.60 -2.87
CA SER A 223 -8.36 14.47 -3.80
C SER A 223 -7.47 15.45 -3.03
N PHE A 224 -7.95 15.93 -1.88
CA PHE A 224 -7.18 16.80 -1.01
C PHE A 224 -6.05 16.03 -0.30
N HIS A 225 -6.30 14.80 0.16
CA HIS A 225 -5.27 13.91 0.71
C HIS A 225 -4.13 13.71 -0.30
N LEU A 226 -4.46 13.23 -1.50
CA LEU A 226 -3.52 12.98 -2.58
C LEU A 226 -2.65 14.18 -2.91
N LEU A 227 -3.25 15.37 -3.09
CA LEU A 227 -2.50 16.58 -3.41
C LEU A 227 -1.56 16.97 -2.27
N THR A 228 -2.01 16.83 -1.03
CA THR A 228 -1.24 17.16 0.17
C THR A 228 -0.06 16.21 0.36
N VAL A 229 -0.29 14.89 0.29
CA VAL A 229 0.76 13.87 0.42
C VAL A 229 1.78 14.01 -0.71
N LYS A 230 1.32 14.26 -1.94
CA LYS A 230 2.20 14.53 -3.08
C LYS A 230 3.10 15.74 -2.84
N GLN A 231 2.54 16.82 -2.30
CA GLN A 231 3.31 18.02 -1.94
C GLN A 231 4.35 17.70 -0.87
N TRP A 232 3.99 16.97 0.18
CA TRP A 232 4.94 16.59 1.23
C TRP A 232 6.08 15.73 0.71
N VAL A 233 5.80 14.72 -0.12
CA VAL A 233 6.85 13.89 -0.76
C VAL A 233 7.78 14.78 -1.57
N GLN A 234 7.22 15.71 -2.36
CA GLN A 234 8.02 16.64 -3.15
C GLN A 234 8.89 17.55 -2.28
N GLU A 235 8.33 18.17 -1.24
CA GLU A 235 9.06 19.07 -0.33
C GLU A 235 10.17 18.33 0.41
N LEU A 236 9.88 17.17 1.00
CA LEU A 236 10.87 16.36 1.70
C LEU A 236 11.98 15.88 0.77
N THR A 237 11.65 15.48 -0.46
CA THR A 237 12.66 15.03 -1.44
C THR A 237 13.55 16.18 -1.90
N LEU A 238 12.99 17.37 -2.13
CA LEU A 238 13.75 18.54 -2.59
C LEU A 238 14.55 19.21 -1.47
N ASN A 239 14.09 19.09 -0.22
CA ASN A 239 14.74 19.65 0.96
C ASN A 239 15.69 18.65 1.64
N ASP A 240 15.88 17.45 1.08
CA ASP A 240 16.82 16.44 1.56
C ASP A 240 18.28 16.90 1.30
N GLU A 241 18.71 17.93 2.02
CA GLU A 241 20.13 18.13 2.35
C GLU A 241 20.55 16.94 3.22
N ILE A 242 20.94 15.87 2.54
CA ILE A 242 21.41 14.58 3.00
C ILE A 242 21.65 14.52 4.52
N ILE A 243 20.66 13.98 5.23
CA ILE A 243 20.70 13.81 6.67
C ILE A 243 21.55 12.58 6.98
N SER A 244 22.80 12.82 7.39
CA SER A 244 23.65 11.80 8.02
C SER A 244 23.00 11.34 9.34
N PRO A 245 22.88 10.04 9.61
CA PRO A 245 22.50 9.57 10.93
C PRO A 245 23.63 9.87 11.90
N GLU A 246 23.42 10.82 12.83
CA GLU A 246 24.36 11.03 13.92
C GLU A 246 24.57 9.71 14.68
N GLN A 247 25.84 9.39 14.86
CA GLN A 247 26.34 8.17 15.46
C GLN A 247 25.82 8.00 16.90
N ASN A 248 24.85 7.12 17.11
CA ASN A 248 24.70 6.42 18.38
C ASN A 248 25.68 5.25 18.45
N TYR A 249 26.99 5.55 18.44
CA TYR A 249 27.95 4.64 19.08
C TYR A 249 27.87 4.90 20.58
N VAL A 250 27.04 4.11 21.26
CA VAL A 250 27.27 3.89 22.69
C VAL A 250 28.60 3.14 22.76
N GLU A 251 29.66 3.82 23.19
CA GLU A 251 30.92 3.17 23.56
C GLU A 251 30.58 2.10 24.60
N PHE A 252 30.59 0.83 24.17
CA PHE A 252 30.42 -0.29 25.09
C PHE A 252 31.74 -0.41 25.85
N ASP A 253 31.76 0.14 27.07
CA ASP A 253 32.90 0.07 27.97
C ASP A 253 33.16 -1.40 28.40
N MET A 254 34.08 -2.03 27.68
CA MET A 254 34.59 -3.37 27.97
C MET A 254 35.32 -3.45 29.32
N ASP A 255 35.73 -2.32 29.93
CA ASP A 255 36.39 -2.31 31.24
C ASP A 255 35.39 -2.50 32.41
N SER A 256 34.08 -2.37 32.14
CA SER A 256 33.03 -2.64 33.14
C SER A 256 32.82 -4.13 33.44
N LEU A 257 33.44 -5.04 32.67
CA LEU A 257 33.26 -6.50 32.77
C LEU A 257 34.45 -7.25 33.42
N ILE A 258 35.51 -6.56 33.88
CA ILE A 258 36.67 -7.20 34.54
C ILE A 258 36.83 -6.73 35.99
N LYS A 259 35.72 -6.60 36.72
CA LYS A 259 35.75 -6.56 38.18
C LYS A 259 34.74 -7.54 38.76
N HIS A 260 35.11 -8.82 38.75
CA HIS A 260 34.95 -9.76 39.87
C HIS A 260 36.01 -10.85 39.76
#